data_AF-A0A7V7Y2R1-F1
#
_entry.id   AF-A0A7V7Y2R1-F1
#
_cell.length_a   1.000
_cell.length_b   1.000
_cell.length_c   1.000
_cell.angle_alpha   90.00
_cell.angle_beta   90.00
_cell.angle_gamma   90.00
#
_symmetry.space_group_name_H-M   'P 1'
#
loop_
_entity.id
_entity.type
_entity.pdbx_description
1 polymer ?
#
loop_
_entity_poly.entity_id
_entity_poly.type
_entity_poly.pdbx_seq_one_letter_code
_entity_poly.pdbx_strand_id
1 'polypeptide(L)' 'TIIVERDSQKGIIIGKGGKMLKQVGTKARKDIENLLGDKVFLELWVKVQKDWRDKKVYLQDFGYRKDEY' A
#
# COMPACT_ATOMS: atom_id res chain seq x y z
N THR A 1 -0.92 3.40 4.06
CA THR A 1 -1.15 1.99 4.48
C THR A 1 -1.35 1.12 3.27
N ILE A 2 -0.75 -0.07 3.24
CA ILE A 2 -0.94 -1.09 2.19
C ILE A 2 -2.02 -2.07 2.67
N ILE A 3 -3.08 -2.24 1.89
CA ILE A 3 -4.20 -3.14 2.19
C ILE A 3 -4.06 -4.41 1.37
N VAL A 4 -4.23 -5.57 2.02
CA VAL A 4 -4.25 -6.89 1.38
C VAL A 4 -5.47 -7.68 1.82
N GLU A 5 -5.90 -8.65 1.03
CA GLU A 5 -7.11 -9.42 1.32
C GLU A 5 -6.85 -10.63 2.22
N ARG A 6 -5.68 -11.27 2.06
CA ARG A 6 -5.33 -12.51 2.76
C ARG A 6 -4.04 -12.37 3.57
N ASP A 7 -3.95 -13.07 4.70
CA ASP A 7 -2.76 -13.09 5.54
C ASP A 7 -1.51 -13.62 4.81
N SER A 8 -1.68 -14.57 3.89
CA SER A 8 -0.57 -15.05 3.04
C SER A 8 0.05 -13.93 2.20
N GLN A 9 -0.76 -13.00 1.70
CA GLN A 9 -0.28 -11.83 0.97
C GLN A 9 0.47 -10.87 1.89
N LYS A 10 0.02 -10.68 3.13
CA LYS A 10 0.76 -9.87 4.12
C LYS A 10 2.19 -10.40 4.31
N GLY A 11 2.35 -11.72 4.41
CA GLY A 11 3.67 -12.35 4.48
C GLY A 11 4.55 -12.06 3.25
N ILE A 12 3.97 -12.15 2.05
CA ILE A 12 4.67 -11.86 0.79
C ILE A 12 5.11 -10.39 0.70
N ILE A 13 4.22 -9.45 1.04
CA ILE A 13 4.50 -8.01 0.98
C ILE A 13 5.55 -7.59 2.01
N ILE A 14 5.51 -8.15 3.22
CA ILE A 14 6.54 -7.89 4.22
C ILE A 14 7.88 -8.51 3.75
N GLY A 15 7.83 -9.75 3.26
CA GLY A 15 9.01 -10.51 2.86
C GLY A 15 9.89 -10.92 4.05
N LYS A 16 10.91 -11.75 3.80
CA LYS A 16 11.81 -12.26 4.85
C LYS A 16 12.51 -11.09 5.57
N GLY A 17 12.20 -10.91 6.85
CA GLY A 17 12.76 -9.83 7.68
C GLY A 17 12.38 -8.42 7.22
N GLY A 18 11.23 -8.24 6.55
CA GLY A 18 10.78 -6.92 6.09
C GLY A 18 11.49 -6.41 4.83
N LYS A 19 12.32 -7.23 4.17
CA LYS A 19 13.12 -6.81 3.02
C LYS A 19 12.27 -6.31 1.85
N MET A 20 11.15 -6.96 1.56
CA MET A 20 10.29 -6.59 0.44
C MET A 20 9.59 -5.25 0.73
N LEU A 21 9.03 -5.08 1.94
CA LEU A 21 8.42 -3.82 2.35
C LEU A 21 9.42 -2.66 2.34
N LYS A 22 10.66 -2.90 2.78
CA LYS A 22 11.73 -1.90 2.75
C LYS A 22 12.10 -1.51 1.31
N GLN A 23 12.15 -2.46 0.38
CA GLN A 23 12.42 -2.18 -1.02
C GLN A 23 11.31 -1.35 -1.66
N VAL A 24 10.05 -1.71 -1.44
CA VAL A 24 8.88 -0.96 -1.93
C VAL A 24 8.87 0.45 -1.36
N GLY A 25 9.03 0.59 -0.04
CA GLY A 25 9.07 1.90 0.62
C GLY A 25 10.24 2.76 0.17
N THR A 26 11.41 2.18 -0.08
CA THR A 26 12.57 2.94 -0.59
C THR A 26 12.33 3.47 -1.99
N LYS A 27 11.73 2.67 -2.88
CA LYS A 27 11.40 3.10 -4.25
C LYS A 27 10.34 4.19 -4.23
N ALA A 28 9.21 3.93 -3.55
CA ALA A 28 8.13 4.90 -3.44
C ALA A 28 8.58 6.22 -2.80
N ARG A 29 9.41 6.17 -1.74
CA ARG A 29 9.97 7.37 -1.12
C ARG A 29 10.80 8.18 -2.12
N LYS A 30 11.70 7.54 -2.87
CA LYS A 30 12.52 8.23 -3.88
C LYS A 30 11.66 8.90 -4.95
N ASP A 31 10.62 8.22 -5.42
CA ASP A 31 9.72 8.78 -6.43
C ASP A 31 8.96 10.00 -5.88
N ILE A 32 8.51 9.95 -4.62
CA ILE A 32 7.88 11.08 -3.94
C ILE A 32 8.86 12.24 -3.73
N GLU A 33 10.09 11.96 -3.28
CA GLU A 33 11.12 13.00 -3.10
C GLU A 33 11.46 13.69 -4.43
N ASN A 34 11.52 12.92 -5.52
CA ASN A 34 11.75 13.48 -6.86
C ASN A 34 10.58 14.36 -7.33
N LEU A 35 9.35 13.97 -7.00
CA LEU A 35 8.15 14.74 -7.36
C LEU A 35 8.02 16.04 -6.55
N LEU A 36 8.36 15.99 -5.26
CA LEU A 36 8.20 17.12 -4.34
C LEU A 36 9.43 18.03 -4.27
N GLY A 37 10.61 17.52 -4.65
CA GLY A 37 11.88 18.25 -4.54
C GLY A 37 12.45 18.34 -3.12
N ASP A 38 11.85 17.62 -2.16
CA ASP A 38 12.18 17.68 -0.74
C ASP A 38 12.31 16.30 -0.11
N LYS A 39 13.02 16.21 1.01
CA LYS A 39 13.17 14.96 1.77
C LYS A 39 11.87 14.60 2.47
N VAL A 40 11.49 13.33 2.40
CA VAL A 40 10.26 12.83 3.06
C VAL A 40 10.53 11.59 3.91
N PHE A 41 9.84 11.52 5.04
CA PHE A 41 9.79 10.29 5.84
C PHE A 41 8.51 9.53 5.50
N LEU A 42 8.65 8.39 4.83
CA LEU A 42 7.52 7.53 4.43
C LEU A 42 7.40 6.33 5.38
N GLU A 43 6.35 6.34 6.21
CA GLU A 43 6.00 5.21 7.06
C GLU A 43 4.95 4.31 6.38
N LEU A 44 5.22 3.01 6.29
CA LEU A 44 4.36 2.04 5.63
C LEU A 44 3.94 0.91 6.56
N TRP A 45 2.65 0.60 6.55
CA TRP A 45 2.02 -0.46 7.32
C TRP A 45 1.24 -1.40 6.39
N VAL A 46 1.28 -2.71 6.65
CA VAL A 46 0.49 -3.70 5.91
C VAL A 46 -0.68 -4.19 6.78
N LYS A 47 -1.91 -3.95 6.32
CA LYS A 47 -3.14 -4.39 7.00
C LYS A 47 -3.89 -5.40 6.14
N VAL A 48 -4.42 -6.44 6.78
CA VAL A 48 -5.28 -7.44 6.14
C VAL A 48 -6.72 -7.01 6.35
N GLN A 49 -7.45 -6.86 5.25
CA GLN A 49 -8.87 -6.52 5.21
C GLN A 49 -9.58 -7.54 4.33
N LYS A 50 -10.36 -8.45 4.92
CA LYS A 50 -11.05 -9.49 4.15
C LYS A 50 -12.15 -8.89 3.27
N ASP A 51 -12.22 -9.40 2.03
CA ASP A 51 -13.24 -9.08 1.03
C ASP A 51 -13.37 -7.58 0.76
N TRP A 52 -12.26 -6.84 0.85
CA TRP A 52 -12.28 -5.38 0.67
C TRP A 52 -12.67 -4.98 -0.75
N ARG A 53 -12.35 -5.83 -1.74
CA ARG A 53 -12.66 -5.60 -3.15
C ARG A 53 -14.16 -5.75 -3.46
N ASP A 54 -14.89 -6.53 -2.66
CA ASP A 54 -16.33 -6.78 -2.88
C ASP A 54 -17.21 -5.80 -2.11
N LYS A 55 -16.65 -5.09 -1.14
CA LYS A 55 -17.36 -4.16 -0.28
C LYS A 55 -17.26 -2.75 -0.84
N LYS A 56 -18.38 -2.27 -1.38
CA LYS A 56 -18.52 -0.92 -1.96
C LYS A 56 -18.00 0.19 -1.04
N VAL A 57 -18.19 0.07 0.28
CA VAL A 57 -17.70 1.03 1.27
C VAL A 57 -16.17 1.17 1.21
N TYR A 58 -15.44 0.04 1.22
CA TYR A 58 -13.98 0.08 1.17
C TYR A 58 -13.45 0.54 -0.19
N LEU A 59 -14.12 0.18 -1.28
CA LEU A 59 -13.78 0.71 -2.60
C LEU A 59 -13.88 2.24 -2.64
N GLN A 60 -14.96 2.80 -2.10
CA GLN A 60 -15.16 4.25 -2.00
C GLN A 60 -14.10 4.92 -1.11
N ASP A 61 -13.80 4.34 0.05
CA ASP A 61 -12.78 4.86 0.98
C ASP A 61 -11.37 4.85 0.37
N PHE A 62 -11.06 3.89 -0.51
CA PHE A 62 -9.77 3.80 -1.20
C PHE A 62 -9.70 4.63 -2.48
N GLY A 63 -10.79 5.33 -2.83
CA GLY A 63 -10.84 6.18 -4.03
C GLY A 63 -11.18 5.43 -5.32
N TYR A 64 -11.56 4.14 -5.27
CA TYR A 64 -12.05 3.41 -6.45
C TYR A 64 -13.51 3.78 -6.71
N ARG A 65 -13.72 4.85 -7.47
CA ARG A 65 -15.06 5.30 -7.86
C ARG A 65 -15.44 4.75 -9.24
N LYS A 66 -16.74 4.50 -9.44
CA LYS A 66 -17.27 3.86 -10.68
C LYS A 66 -17.28 4.81 -11.89
N ASP A 67 -17.14 6.10 -11.64
CA ASP A 67 -17.14 7.19 -12.62
C ASP A 67 -15.76 7.46 -13.23
N GLU A 68 -14.71 6.78 -12.76
CA GLU A 68 -13.33 6.96 -13.22
C GLU A 68 -12.82 5.80 -14.11
N TYR A 69 -13.68 4.83 -14.46
CA TYR A 69 -13.35 3.67 -15.32
C TYR A 69 -14.47 3.31 -16.31
#